data_AF-T1I1F3-F1
#
_entry.id   AF-T1I1F3-F1
#
_cell.length_a   1.000
_cell.length_b   1.000
_cell.length_c   1.000
_cell.angle_alpha   90.00
_cell.angle_beta   90.00
_cell.angle_gamma   90.00
#
_symmetry.space_group_name_H-M   'P 1'
#
loop_
_entity.id
_entity.type
_entity.pdbx_description
1 polymer ?
#
loop_
_entity_poly.entity_id
_entity_poly.type
_entity_poly.pdbx_seq_one_letter_code
_entity_poly.pdbx_strand_id
1 'polypeptide(L)'
;MASFRKEFSLDKIDLQGMQIGIFEEPGAEGNFVINYFIWESLREQDGACCLLSLKHSFNHYFHIGMKLGYNLNSQKSRAIFLEALRALFESNTEQNFFNMLDDTGLKKLFHIVKEKCEHLLKNYNKVYLIIDDLSYLLCAGFPVESILVFGHYLRTLLDKNITVIVLAHYSEDDRESLRIKHFLEQNIDINFQVSPLRTGAAQDISGMVSMKRKNNTLEKFTDSILCHYKLTERNINVFPPGYVK
;
A
#
# COMPACT_ATOMS: atom_id res chain seq x y z
N MET A 1 14.26 -6.15 3.13
CA MET A 1 13.89 -5.37 1.93
C MET A 1 14.58 -5.87 0.66
N ALA A 2 15.91 -5.95 0.60
CA ALA A 2 16.61 -6.46 -0.58
C ALA A 2 16.23 -7.91 -0.96
N SER A 3 16.01 -8.77 0.05
CA SER A 3 15.47 -10.12 -0.13
C SER A 3 14.11 -10.10 -0.83
N PHE A 4 13.15 -9.34 -0.29
CA PHE A 4 11.82 -9.16 -0.88
C PHE A 4 11.88 -8.73 -2.35
N ARG A 5 12.70 -7.72 -2.67
CA ARG A 5 12.89 -7.24 -4.05
C ARG A 5 13.34 -8.34 -5.01
N LYS A 6 14.29 -9.18 -4.57
CA LYS A 6 14.88 -10.25 -5.38
C LYS A 6 13.94 -11.44 -5.55
N GLU A 7 13.31 -11.91 -4.47
CA GLU A 7 12.40 -13.06 -4.51
C GLU A 7 11.22 -12.81 -5.45
N PHE A 8 10.68 -11.58 -5.45
CA PHE A 8 9.60 -11.19 -6.36
C PHE A 8 10.08 -10.66 -7.71
N SER A 9 11.38 -10.73 -8.01
CA SER A 9 11.97 -10.22 -9.27
C SER A 9 11.60 -8.76 -9.59
N LEU A 10 11.33 -7.95 -8.56
CA LEU A 10 10.98 -6.54 -8.69
C LEU A 10 12.19 -5.69 -9.13
N ASP A 11 13.39 -6.26 -9.07
CA ASP A 11 14.61 -5.67 -9.61
C ASP A 11 14.66 -5.63 -11.15
N LYS A 12 13.82 -6.43 -11.81
CA LYS A 12 13.76 -6.56 -13.27
C LYS A 12 12.56 -5.84 -13.90
N ILE A 13 11.80 -5.11 -13.09
CA ILE A 13 10.53 -4.50 -13.49
C ILE A 13 10.62 -3.00 -13.23
N ASP A 14 10.31 -2.20 -14.24
CA ASP A 14 10.01 -0.79 -14.02
C ASP A 14 8.59 -0.67 -13.46
N LEU A 15 8.47 -0.16 -12.24
CA LEU A 15 7.19 -0.02 -11.55
C LEU A 15 6.46 1.27 -11.92
N GLN A 16 7.12 2.20 -12.62
CA GLN A 16 6.54 3.50 -12.93
C GLN A 16 5.25 3.38 -13.74
N GLY A 17 4.24 4.15 -13.34
CA GLY A 17 2.91 4.12 -13.95
C GLY A 17 2.09 2.87 -13.68
N MET A 18 2.56 1.96 -12.82
CA MET A 18 1.80 0.76 -12.44
C MET A 18 0.85 1.04 -11.27
N GLN A 19 -0.28 0.33 -11.29
CA GLN A 19 -1.15 0.16 -10.14
C GLN A 19 -0.85 -1.17 -9.45
N ILE A 20 -0.51 -1.13 -8.17
CA ILE A 20 -0.15 -2.31 -7.37
C ILE A 20 -1.20 -2.49 -6.26
N GLY A 21 -1.79 -3.68 -6.20
CA GLY A 21 -2.73 -4.07 -5.16
C GLY A 21 -2.08 -5.00 -4.15
N ILE A 22 -2.37 -4.78 -2.86
CA ILE A 22 -1.99 -5.67 -1.76
C ILE A 22 -3.29 -6.10 -1.07
N PHE A 23 -3.61 -7.38 -1.12
CA PHE A 23 -4.84 -7.93 -0.57
C PHE A 23 -4.51 -8.79 0.64
N GLU A 24 -5.02 -8.40 1.79
CA GLU A 24 -4.75 -9.03 3.08
C GLU A 24 -5.96 -9.86 3.52
N GLU A 25 -5.75 -11.16 3.70
CA GLU A 25 -6.74 -12.06 4.31
C GLU A 25 -6.79 -11.87 5.85
N PRO A 26 -7.90 -12.24 6.51
CA PRO A 26 -8.03 -12.12 7.95
C PRO A 26 -6.93 -12.91 8.67
N GLY A 27 -6.26 -12.26 9.63
CA GLY A 27 -5.16 -12.85 10.40
C GLY A 27 -3.79 -12.84 9.72
N ALA A 28 -3.68 -12.28 8.51
CA ALA A 28 -2.39 -11.92 7.91
C ALA A 28 -1.95 -10.51 8.33
N GLU A 29 -0.69 -10.19 8.07
CA GLU A 29 -0.14 -8.83 8.25
C GLU A 29 0.54 -8.41 6.95
N GLY A 30 -0.10 -7.52 6.18
CA GLY A 30 0.34 -7.05 4.86
C GLY A 30 1.16 -5.75 4.93
N ASN A 31 1.21 -5.08 6.08
CA ASN A 31 1.88 -3.78 6.23
C ASN A 31 3.39 -3.86 5.88
N PHE A 32 4.03 -5.02 6.02
CA PHE A 32 5.43 -5.19 5.60
C PHE A 32 5.64 -4.92 4.10
N VAL A 33 4.65 -5.18 3.25
CA VAL A 33 4.69 -4.87 1.81
C VAL A 33 4.57 -3.36 1.59
N ILE A 34 3.72 -2.67 2.36
CA ILE A 34 3.66 -1.20 2.38
C ILE A 34 5.03 -0.61 2.75
N ASN A 35 5.66 -1.08 3.83
CA ASN A 35 6.99 -0.63 4.23
C ASN A 35 8.05 -0.92 3.15
N TYR A 36 7.92 -2.03 2.42
CA TYR A 36 8.79 -2.29 1.27
C TYR A 36 8.65 -1.21 0.19
N PHE A 37 7.43 -0.81 -0.18
CA PHE A 37 7.23 0.24 -1.18
C PHE A 37 7.64 1.63 -0.68
N ILE A 38 7.48 1.92 0.61
CA ILE A 38 8.04 3.14 1.22
C ILE A 38 9.56 3.13 1.07
N TRP A 39 10.22 2.04 1.45
CA TRP A 39 11.66 1.89 1.29
C TRP A 39 12.10 2.00 -0.18
N GLU A 40 11.40 1.35 -1.10
CA GLU A 40 11.69 1.36 -2.54
C GLU A 40 11.63 2.79 -3.10
N SER A 41 10.58 3.53 -2.74
CA SER A 41 10.40 4.93 -3.18
C SER A 41 11.50 5.86 -2.68
N LEU A 42 12.09 5.58 -1.52
CA LEU A 42 13.12 6.42 -0.89
C LEU A 42 14.54 5.93 -1.17
N ARG A 43 14.72 4.77 -1.79
CA ARG A 43 16.04 4.21 -2.07
C ARG A 43 16.79 5.04 -3.12
N GLU A 44 16.11 5.48 -4.16
CA GLU A 44 16.69 6.28 -5.25
C GLU A 44 16.58 7.77 -4.94
N GLN A 45 17.55 8.59 -5.35
CA GLN A 45 17.55 10.03 -5.05
C GLN A 45 16.40 10.78 -5.74
N ASP A 46 15.98 10.29 -6.90
CA ASP A 46 14.90 10.86 -7.74
C ASP A 46 13.51 10.29 -7.38
N GLY A 47 13.44 9.52 -6.30
CA GLY A 47 12.22 8.90 -5.78
C GLY A 47 11.61 9.66 -4.61
N ALA A 48 10.29 9.73 -4.60
CA ALA A 48 9.48 10.34 -3.55
C ALA A 48 8.27 9.48 -3.18
N CYS A 49 7.78 9.68 -1.96
CA CYS A 49 6.68 8.96 -1.33
C CYS A 49 5.58 9.94 -0.93
N CYS A 50 4.35 9.69 -1.37
CA CYS A 50 3.13 10.28 -0.83
C CYS A 50 2.35 9.17 -0.13
N LEU A 51 2.41 9.12 1.20
CA LEU A 51 1.76 8.09 1.99
C LEU A 51 0.44 8.63 2.57
N LEU A 52 -0.66 8.15 2.02
CA LEU A 52 -1.99 8.31 2.58
C LEU A 52 -2.23 7.20 3.62
N SER A 53 -2.21 7.60 4.88
CA SER A 53 -2.41 6.72 6.02
C SER A 53 -3.85 6.82 6.51
N LEU A 54 -4.57 5.72 6.38
CA LEU A 54 -5.94 5.52 6.84
C LEU A 54 -5.96 4.71 8.14
N LYS A 55 -5.07 3.73 8.31
CA LYS A 55 -5.08 2.83 9.47
C LYS A 55 -4.04 3.19 10.53
N HIS A 56 -2.82 3.50 10.12
CA HIS A 56 -1.70 3.69 11.04
C HIS A 56 -1.29 5.15 11.22
N SER A 57 -0.53 5.43 12.29
CA SER A 57 -0.02 6.79 12.56
C SER A 57 1.37 7.02 11.96
N PHE A 58 1.81 8.28 11.93
CA PHE A 58 3.18 8.61 11.49
C PHE A 58 4.23 7.88 12.34
N ASN A 59 4.02 7.86 13.66
CA ASN A 59 4.95 7.24 14.61
C ASN A 59 5.09 5.73 14.34
N HIS A 60 4.01 5.06 13.92
CA HIS A 60 4.06 3.65 13.54
C HIS A 60 5.05 3.43 12.38
N TYR A 61 4.89 4.16 11.27
CA TYR A 61 5.80 4.03 10.12
C TYR A 61 7.20 4.55 10.39
N PHE A 62 7.35 5.57 11.23
CA PHE A 62 8.67 6.07 11.64
C PHE A 62 9.45 4.99 12.39
N HIS A 63 8.84 4.36 13.40
CA HIS A 63 9.52 3.33 14.20
C HIS A 63 9.83 2.08 13.40
N ILE A 64 8.91 1.64 12.53
CA ILE A 64 9.16 0.49 11.64
C ILE A 64 10.25 0.83 10.63
N GLY A 65 10.18 2.01 10.00
CA GLY A 65 11.19 2.46 9.05
C GLY A 65 12.59 2.49 9.63
N MET A 66 12.76 3.02 10.85
CA MET A 66 14.04 3.05 11.54
C MET A 66 14.63 1.65 11.74
N LYS A 67 13.79 0.63 11.95
CA LYS A 67 14.22 -0.77 12.03
C LYS A 67 14.54 -1.39 10.67
N LEU A 68 13.85 -0.95 9.62
CA LEU A 68 13.98 -1.44 8.25
C LEU A 68 15.01 -0.67 7.39
N GLY A 69 15.70 0.32 7.98
CA GLY A 69 16.81 1.05 7.37
C GLY A 69 16.43 2.28 6.56
N TYR A 70 15.26 2.89 6.81
CA TYR A 70 14.90 4.20 6.27
C TYR A 70 14.33 5.13 7.35
N ASN A 71 14.50 6.44 7.18
CA ASN A 71 14.07 7.43 8.17
C ASN A 71 13.15 8.48 7.54
N LEU A 72 11.85 8.42 7.84
CA LEU A 72 10.87 9.38 7.32
C LEU A 72 11.14 10.82 7.80
N ASN A 73 11.67 11.01 9.01
CA ASN A 73 11.97 12.33 9.56
C ASN A 73 13.12 13.02 8.83
N SER A 74 14.11 12.26 8.33
CA SER A 74 15.21 12.84 7.54
C SER A 74 14.86 13.03 6.06
N GLN A 75 13.70 12.55 5.62
CA GLN A 75 13.27 12.56 4.21
C GLN A 75 12.03 13.43 3.96
N LYS A 76 11.71 14.37 4.86
CA LYS A 76 10.49 15.21 4.78
C LYS A 76 10.31 15.97 3.46
N SER A 77 11.40 16.27 2.75
CA SER A 77 11.33 16.93 1.43
C SER A 77 10.79 16.04 0.31
N ARG A 78 10.84 14.71 0.49
CA ARG A 78 10.42 13.71 -0.50
C ARG A 78 9.49 12.63 0.05
N ALA A 79 9.16 12.67 1.33
CA ALA A 79 8.21 11.79 1.98
C ALA A 79 7.11 12.65 2.64
N ILE A 80 5.96 12.74 1.98
CA ILE A 80 4.76 13.41 2.51
C ILE A 80 3.88 12.35 3.16
N PHE A 81 3.45 12.61 4.38
CA PHE A 81 2.58 11.73 5.16
C PHE A 81 1.25 12.42 5.45
N LEU A 82 0.14 11.78 5.08
CA LEU A 82 -1.21 12.29 5.22
C LEU A 82 -2.02 11.36 6.15
N GLU A 83 -2.25 11.78 7.39
CA GLU A 83 -3.07 11.04 8.36
C GLU A 83 -4.55 11.43 8.22
N ALA A 84 -5.21 10.89 7.20
CA ALA A 84 -6.55 11.34 6.83
C ALA A 84 -7.59 11.05 7.92
N LEU A 85 -7.54 9.88 8.57
CA LEU A 85 -8.50 9.57 9.64
C LEU A 85 -8.20 10.30 10.95
N ARG A 86 -6.94 10.51 11.30
CA ARG A 86 -6.62 11.31 12.50
C ARG A 86 -7.18 12.73 12.37
N ALA A 87 -7.00 13.33 11.20
CA ALA A 87 -7.51 14.69 10.94
C ALA A 87 -9.05 14.75 10.87
N LEU A 88 -9.71 13.62 10.61
CA LEU A 88 -11.15 13.45 10.68
C LEU A 88 -11.70 13.47 12.12
N PHE A 89 -10.90 13.04 13.10
CA PHE A 89 -11.32 12.90 14.51
C PHE A 89 -10.70 13.95 15.46
N GLU A 90 -9.57 14.58 15.12
CA GLU A 90 -8.91 15.62 15.95
C GLU A 90 -9.31 17.06 15.61
N SER A 91 -10.25 17.67 16.35
CA SER A 91 -10.89 18.98 16.08
C SER A 91 -9.96 20.20 16.00
N ASN A 92 -8.65 20.02 16.21
CA ASN A 92 -7.68 21.08 16.45
C ASN A 92 -6.55 21.14 15.42
N THR A 93 -6.56 20.34 14.35
CA THR A 93 -5.56 20.48 13.30
C THR A 93 -5.98 21.57 12.31
N GLU A 94 -5.07 22.50 11.99
CA GLU A 94 -5.22 23.55 10.94
C GLU A 94 -5.58 23.00 9.55
N GLN A 95 -5.54 21.67 9.41
CA GLN A 95 -6.05 20.95 8.27
C GLN A 95 -7.53 20.62 8.53
N ASN A 96 -8.45 21.40 7.95
CA ASN A 96 -9.90 21.25 8.08
C ASN A 96 -10.42 19.94 7.44
N PHE A 97 -10.15 18.81 8.06
CA PHE A 97 -10.60 17.48 7.63
C PHE A 97 -11.94 17.05 8.27
N PHE A 98 -12.50 17.81 9.23
CA PHE A 98 -13.81 17.55 9.87
C PHE A 98 -14.97 17.42 8.89
N ASN A 99 -14.89 18.13 7.78
CA ASN A 99 -15.90 18.06 6.73
C ASN A 99 -15.69 16.86 5.80
N MET A 100 -15.07 15.77 6.28
CA MET A 100 -14.92 14.55 5.50
C MET A 100 -16.04 13.53 5.69
N LEU A 101 -16.84 13.63 6.74
CA LEU A 101 -18.03 12.79 6.91
C LEU A 101 -19.25 13.31 6.13
N ASP A 102 -19.12 14.46 5.45
CA ASP A 102 -20.08 14.90 4.45
C ASP A 102 -19.89 14.13 3.13
N ASP A 103 -20.89 14.17 2.25
CA ASP A 103 -20.86 13.51 0.93
C ASP A 103 -19.68 13.97 0.04
N THR A 104 -18.94 15.01 0.43
CA THR A 104 -17.81 15.57 -0.32
C THR A 104 -16.45 15.25 0.30
N GLY A 105 -16.39 14.51 1.40
CA GLY A 105 -15.17 14.27 2.12
C GLY A 105 -14.07 13.58 1.35
N LEU A 106 -14.39 12.41 0.77
CA LEU A 106 -13.45 11.67 -0.06
C LEU A 106 -13.02 12.47 -1.30
N LYS A 107 -13.89 13.36 -1.81
CA LYS A 107 -13.53 14.29 -2.88
C LYS A 107 -12.49 15.32 -2.41
N LYS A 108 -12.65 15.89 -1.23
CA LYS A 108 -11.63 16.78 -0.62
C LYS A 108 -10.33 16.02 -0.38
N LEU A 109 -10.39 14.77 0.10
CA LEU A 109 -9.20 13.92 0.28
C LEU A 109 -8.43 13.78 -1.03
N PHE A 110 -9.16 13.44 -2.09
CA PHE A 110 -8.59 13.24 -3.41
C PHE A 110 -7.85 14.50 -3.88
N HIS A 111 -8.45 15.68 -3.72
CA HIS A 111 -7.80 16.94 -4.11
C HIS A 111 -6.52 17.20 -3.32
N ILE A 112 -6.52 16.92 -2.00
CA ILE A 112 -5.33 17.06 -1.16
C ILE A 112 -4.23 16.09 -1.62
N VAL A 113 -4.56 14.82 -1.82
CA VAL A 113 -3.61 13.81 -2.30
C VAL A 113 -3.04 14.21 -3.66
N LYS A 114 -3.89 14.64 -4.59
CA LYS A 114 -3.49 15.12 -5.91
C LYS A 114 -2.50 16.29 -5.81
N GLU A 115 -2.82 17.31 -5.02
CA GLU A 115 -1.95 18.47 -4.81
C GLU A 115 -0.57 18.04 -4.25
N LYS A 116 -0.53 17.10 -3.31
CA LYS A 116 0.74 16.61 -2.75
C LYS A 116 1.56 15.80 -3.76
N CYS A 117 0.92 14.97 -4.58
CA CYS A 117 1.61 14.28 -5.67
C CYS A 117 2.17 15.27 -6.70
N GLU A 118 1.37 16.25 -7.14
CA GLU A 118 1.81 17.31 -8.06
C GLU A 118 2.97 18.13 -7.49
N HIS A 119 2.95 18.41 -6.18
CA HIS A 119 4.05 19.09 -5.50
C HIS A 119 5.34 18.26 -5.53
N LEU A 120 5.28 16.95 -5.29
CA LEU A 120 6.45 16.06 -5.37
C LEU A 120 6.99 15.97 -6.79
N LEU A 121 6.11 15.88 -7.81
CA LEU A 121 6.52 15.81 -9.22
C LEU A 121 7.28 17.04 -9.72
N LYS A 122 7.23 18.18 -9.02
CA LYS A 122 8.07 19.35 -9.35
C LYS A 122 9.56 19.11 -9.11
N ASN A 123 9.91 18.19 -8.21
CA ASN A 123 11.28 17.98 -7.74
C ASN A 123 11.78 16.54 -7.94
N TYR A 124 10.90 15.59 -8.23
CA TYR A 124 11.22 14.17 -8.35
C TYR A 124 10.50 13.56 -9.54
N ASN A 125 11.17 12.70 -10.31
CA ASN A 125 10.56 12.06 -11.48
C ASN A 125 9.84 10.74 -11.14
N LYS A 126 9.98 10.22 -9.92
CA LYS A 126 9.32 8.98 -9.50
C LYS A 126 8.56 9.19 -8.19
N VAL A 127 7.24 9.22 -8.26
CA VAL A 127 6.37 9.40 -7.09
C VAL A 127 5.59 8.13 -6.83
N TYR A 128 5.66 7.65 -5.59
CA TYR A 128 4.90 6.51 -5.11
C TYR A 128 3.77 7.03 -4.25
N LEU A 129 2.53 6.95 -4.75
CA LEU A 129 1.33 7.18 -3.96
C LEU A 129 0.94 5.87 -3.27
N ILE A 130 1.10 5.82 -1.96
CA ILE A 130 0.88 4.63 -1.14
C ILE A 130 -0.34 4.86 -0.25
N ILE A 131 -1.33 3.96 -0.32
CA ILE A 131 -2.52 3.94 0.51
C ILE A 131 -2.43 2.71 1.40
N ASP A 132 -2.32 2.91 2.72
CA ASP A 132 -1.96 1.83 3.63
C ASP A 132 -3.07 0.82 3.94
N ASP A 133 -4.33 1.23 3.93
CA ASP A 133 -5.49 0.35 4.02
C ASP A 133 -6.77 1.06 3.58
N LEU A 134 -7.15 0.89 2.30
CA LEU A 134 -8.36 1.51 1.76
C LEU A 134 -9.64 0.97 2.40
N SER A 135 -9.63 -0.29 2.84
CA SER A 135 -10.80 -0.94 3.45
C SER A 135 -11.19 -0.30 4.77
N TYR A 136 -10.25 0.36 5.45
CA TYR A 136 -10.48 1.03 6.72
C TYR A 136 -11.46 2.22 6.60
N LEU A 137 -11.71 2.74 5.39
CA LEU A 137 -12.79 3.70 5.15
C LEU A 137 -14.18 3.12 5.46
N LEU A 138 -14.38 1.80 5.33
CA LEU A 138 -15.62 1.14 5.78
C LEU A 138 -15.79 1.29 7.29
N CYS A 139 -14.71 1.09 8.06
CA CYS A 139 -14.72 1.29 9.52
C CYS A 139 -14.97 2.74 9.92
N ALA A 140 -14.58 3.71 9.08
CA ALA A 140 -14.87 5.12 9.26
C ALA A 140 -16.32 5.51 8.88
N GLY A 141 -17.13 4.56 8.40
CA GLY A 141 -18.55 4.77 8.08
C GLY A 141 -18.83 5.24 6.65
N PHE A 142 -17.84 5.22 5.76
CA PHE A 142 -18.07 5.57 4.35
C PHE A 142 -18.82 4.46 3.62
N PRO A 143 -19.85 4.78 2.83
CA PRO A 143 -20.48 3.80 1.94
C PRO A 143 -19.48 3.23 0.95
N VAL A 144 -19.58 1.94 0.63
CA VAL A 144 -18.61 1.31 -0.29
C VAL A 144 -18.63 1.98 -1.65
N GLU A 145 -19.79 2.45 -2.13
CA GLU A 145 -19.93 3.12 -3.42
C GLU A 145 -19.01 4.36 -3.49
N SER A 146 -19.00 5.14 -2.41
CA SER A 146 -18.13 6.30 -2.27
C SER A 146 -16.65 5.90 -2.22
N ILE A 147 -16.31 4.78 -1.57
CA ILE A 147 -14.95 4.23 -1.54
C ILE A 147 -14.50 3.76 -2.93
N LEU A 148 -15.36 3.08 -3.69
CA LEU A 148 -15.06 2.65 -5.06
C LEU A 148 -14.83 3.84 -5.98
N VAL A 149 -15.67 4.88 -5.87
CA VAL A 149 -15.50 6.15 -6.60
C VAL A 149 -14.18 6.83 -6.22
N PHE A 150 -13.84 6.88 -4.92
CA PHE A 150 -12.56 7.41 -4.46
C PHE A 150 -11.37 6.61 -5.00
N GLY A 151 -11.43 5.28 -4.95
CA GLY A 151 -10.41 4.40 -5.53
C GLY A 151 -10.27 4.59 -7.04
N HIS A 152 -11.37 4.82 -7.77
CA HIS A 152 -11.34 5.18 -9.18
C HIS A 152 -10.61 6.51 -9.41
N TYR A 153 -10.90 7.54 -8.60
CA TYR A 153 -10.22 8.83 -8.72
C TYR A 153 -8.72 8.72 -8.41
N LEU A 154 -8.32 8.00 -7.36
CA LEU A 154 -6.91 7.74 -7.05
C LEU A 154 -6.18 7.11 -8.24
N ARG A 155 -6.82 6.18 -8.93
CA ARG A 155 -6.28 5.58 -10.16
C ARG A 155 -6.06 6.59 -11.27
N THR A 156 -6.88 7.64 -11.38
CA THR A 156 -6.68 8.68 -12.42
C THR A 156 -5.41 9.51 -12.19
N LEU A 157 -4.76 9.38 -11.03
CA LEU A 157 -3.43 9.97 -10.77
C LEU A 157 -2.28 9.15 -11.36
N LEU A 158 -2.54 7.93 -11.84
CA LEU A 158 -1.51 7.15 -12.55
C LEU A 158 -1.03 7.93 -13.76
N ASP A 159 0.28 8.04 -13.85
CA ASP A 159 1.00 8.62 -14.98
C ASP A 159 2.36 7.92 -15.05
N LYS A 160 3.13 8.12 -16.11
CA LYS A 160 4.48 7.60 -16.29
C LYS A 160 5.45 7.90 -15.13
N ASN A 161 5.09 8.84 -14.24
CA ASN A 161 5.89 9.26 -13.09
C ASN A 161 5.20 8.98 -11.74
N ILE A 162 3.96 8.47 -11.72
CA ILE A 162 3.22 8.14 -10.50
C ILE A 162 2.89 6.64 -10.49
N THR A 163 3.38 5.94 -9.48
CA THR A 163 2.99 4.57 -9.15
C THR A 163 1.96 4.61 -8.02
N VAL A 164 0.84 3.90 -8.15
CA VAL A 164 -0.20 3.85 -7.11
C VAL A 164 -0.18 2.47 -6.45
N ILE A 165 0.00 2.45 -5.13
CA ILE A 165 0.04 1.23 -4.31
C ILE A 165 -1.11 1.31 -3.32
N VAL A 166 -2.00 0.32 -3.35
CA VAL A 166 -3.17 0.27 -2.47
C VAL A 166 -3.20 -1.07 -1.76
N LEU A 167 -3.25 -1.03 -0.43
CA LEU A 167 -3.62 -2.19 0.37
C LEU A 167 -5.12 -2.16 0.67
N ALA A 168 -5.74 -3.33 0.66
CA ALA A 168 -7.10 -3.54 1.14
C ALA A 168 -7.17 -4.85 1.93
N HIS A 169 -7.71 -4.78 3.14
CA HIS A 169 -8.15 -5.95 3.87
C HIS A 169 -9.48 -6.46 3.29
N TYR A 170 -9.65 -7.78 3.25
CA TYR A 170 -10.92 -8.39 2.88
C TYR A 170 -11.21 -9.65 3.69
N SER A 171 -12.49 -9.97 3.83
CA SER A 171 -12.97 -11.24 4.37
C SER A 171 -13.97 -11.85 3.41
N GLU A 172 -13.92 -13.17 3.19
CA GLU A 172 -14.90 -13.88 2.34
C GLU A 172 -16.34 -13.74 2.86
N ASP A 173 -16.51 -13.49 4.16
CA ASP A 173 -17.82 -13.28 4.79
C ASP A 173 -18.30 -11.82 4.75
N ASP A 174 -17.44 -10.87 4.34
CA ASP A 174 -17.78 -9.45 4.25
C ASP A 174 -17.88 -9.00 2.79
N ARG A 175 -19.14 -8.86 2.35
CA ARG A 175 -19.50 -8.45 0.98
C ARG A 175 -18.92 -7.10 0.60
N GLU A 176 -18.87 -6.13 1.52
CA GLU A 176 -18.42 -4.78 1.19
C GLU A 176 -16.90 -4.75 1.00
N SER A 177 -16.16 -5.45 1.85
CA SER A 177 -14.71 -5.62 1.69
C SER A 177 -14.37 -6.36 0.37
N LEU A 178 -15.16 -7.38 0.01
CA LEU A 178 -15.02 -8.10 -1.26
C LEU A 178 -15.29 -7.19 -2.47
N ARG A 179 -16.25 -6.28 -2.40
CA ARG A 179 -16.50 -5.30 -3.47
C ARG A 179 -15.28 -4.41 -3.71
N ILE A 180 -14.63 -3.94 -2.63
CA ILE A 180 -13.38 -3.16 -2.73
C ILE A 180 -12.27 -4.01 -3.36
N LYS A 181 -12.06 -5.24 -2.87
CA LYS A 181 -11.06 -6.15 -3.42
C LYS A 181 -11.26 -6.37 -4.92
N HIS A 182 -12.45 -6.81 -5.33
CA HIS A 182 -12.72 -7.10 -6.73
C HIS A 182 -12.54 -5.87 -7.61
N PHE A 183 -13.00 -4.70 -7.16
CA PHE A 183 -12.79 -3.45 -7.88
C PHE A 183 -11.29 -3.15 -8.12
N LEU A 184 -10.46 -3.31 -7.09
CA LEU A 184 -9.01 -3.10 -7.21
C LEU A 184 -8.36 -4.16 -8.11
N GLU A 185 -8.69 -5.44 -7.94
CA GLU A 185 -8.12 -6.57 -8.70
C GLU A 185 -8.28 -6.42 -10.22
N GLN A 186 -9.41 -5.87 -10.67
CA GLN A 186 -9.65 -5.63 -12.10
C GLN A 186 -8.66 -4.63 -12.69
N ASN A 187 -8.10 -3.72 -11.89
CA ASN A 187 -7.39 -2.53 -12.37
C ASN A 187 -5.89 -2.53 -12.07
N ILE A 188 -5.40 -3.45 -11.25
CA ILE A 188 -3.98 -3.55 -10.88
C ILE A 188 -3.12 -4.29 -11.91
N ASP A 189 -1.87 -3.89 -12.04
CA ASP A 189 -0.82 -4.55 -12.84
C ASP A 189 -0.09 -5.63 -12.04
N ILE A 190 0.10 -5.41 -10.74
CA ILE A 190 0.73 -6.36 -9.81
C ILE A 190 -0.21 -6.60 -8.63
N ASN A 191 -0.50 -7.87 -8.35
CA ASN A 191 -1.34 -8.34 -7.26
C ASN A 191 -0.46 -9.04 -6.22
N PHE A 192 -0.39 -8.50 -5.01
CA PHE A 192 0.10 -9.21 -3.84
C PHE A 192 -1.09 -9.77 -3.06
N GLN A 193 -1.09 -11.07 -2.78
CA GLN A 193 -2.00 -11.67 -1.80
C GLN A 193 -1.22 -12.09 -0.58
N VAL A 194 -1.63 -11.62 0.59
CA VAL A 194 -1.02 -11.92 1.88
C VAL A 194 -2.02 -12.73 2.70
N SER A 195 -1.62 -13.93 3.10
CA SER A 195 -2.47 -14.88 3.82
C SER A 195 -1.77 -15.49 5.03
N PRO A 196 -2.53 -15.88 6.07
CA PRO A 196 -2.00 -16.65 7.18
C PRO A 196 -1.64 -18.08 6.74
N LEU A 197 -0.90 -18.80 7.57
CA LEU A 197 -0.69 -20.23 7.36
C LEU A 197 -1.96 -21.03 7.67
N ARG A 198 -2.41 -21.84 6.70
CA ARG A 198 -3.59 -22.73 6.87
C ARG A 198 -3.38 -23.83 7.92
N THR A 199 -2.13 -24.17 8.23
CA THR A 199 -1.76 -25.23 9.19
C THR A 199 -1.64 -24.72 10.63
N GLY A 200 -2.00 -23.47 10.91
CA GLY A 200 -1.82 -22.83 12.21
C GLY A 200 -0.47 -22.13 12.35
N ALA A 201 -0.18 -21.64 13.57
CA ALA A 201 1.02 -20.86 13.85
C ALA A 201 2.30 -21.72 13.77
N ALA A 202 3.32 -21.21 13.07
CA ALA A 202 4.67 -21.77 13.06
C ALA A 202 5.64 -20.76 13.67
N GLN A 203 6.60 -21.24 14.48
CA GLN A 203 7.59 -20.37 15.12
C GLN A 203 8.47 -19.61 14.09
N ASP A 204 8.66 -20.21 12.92
CA ASP A 204 9.58 -19.71 11.90
C ASP A 204 8.90 -19.09 10.67
N ILE A 205 7.58 -19.09 10.62
CA ILE A 205 6.83 -18.57 9.46
C ILE A 205 5.64 -17.76 9.98
N SER A 206 5.59 -16.49 9.60
CA SER A 206 4.50 -15.58 9.95
C SER A 206 3.29 -15.76 9.03
N GLY A 207 3.52 -16.11 7.75
CA GLY A 207 2.46 -16.33 6.79
C GLY A 207 2.98 -16.61 5.38
N MET A 208 2.10 -16.46 4.40
CA MET A 208 2.41 -16.59 2.99
C MET A 208 2.12 -15.28 2.25
N VAL A 209 2.95 -14.97 1.26
CA VAL A 209 2.72 -13.88 0.33
C VAL A 209 2.92 -14.41 -1.08
N SER A 210 1.97 -14.12 -1.95
CA SER A 210 2.09 -14.43 -3.38
C SER A 210 2.02 -13.16 -4.21
N MET A 211 2.73 -13.15 -5.34
CA MET A 211 2.68 -12.08 -6.31
C MET A 211 2.26 -12.63 -7.67
N LYS A 212 1.27 -11.99 -8.29
CA LYS A 212 0.88 -12.21 -9.68
C LYS A 212 1.03 -10.91 -10.45
N ARG A 213 1.52 -10.96 -11.68
CA ARG A 213 1.65 -9.78 -12.56
C ARG A 213 0.85 -10.00 -13.84
N LYS A 214 0.04 -9.00 -14.24
CA LYS A 214 -0.65 -9.00 -15.54
C LYS A 214 0.39 -8.89 -16.65
N ASN A 215 0.33 -9.79 -17.62
CA ASN A 215 1.21 -9.72 -18.79
C ASN A 215 0.55 -8.88 -19.89
N ASN A 216 1.19 -7.80 -20.32
CA ASN A 216 0.66 -6.84 -21.31
C ASN A 216 0.35 -7.45 -22.69
N THR A 217 0.80 -8.67 -22.96
CA THR A 217 0.70 -9.29 -24.29
C THR A 217 -0.46 -10.27 -24.45
N LEU A 218 -1.06 -10.80 -23.37
CA LEU A 218 -1.98 -11.95 -23.50
C LEU A 218 -3.11 -12.05 -22.44
N GLU A 219 -3.43 -11.00 -21.67
CA GLU A 219 -4.45 -11.05 -20.60
C GLU A 219 -4.27 -12.24 -19.61
N LYS A 220 -3.07 -12.81 -19.54
CA LYS A 220 -2.72 -13.90 -18.63
C LYS A 220 -1.76 -13.37 -17.59
N PHE A 221 -2.08 -13.59 -16.32
CA PHE A 221 -1.10 -13.37 -15.27
C PHE A 221 0.11 -14.30 -15.50
N THR A 222 1.31 -13.79 -15.28
CA THR A 222 2.52 -14.61 -15.14
C THR A 222 2.36 -15.64 -14.02
N ASP A 223 3.16 -16.71 -14.03
CA ASP A 223 3.17 -17.72 -12.96
C ASP A 223 3.28 -17.02 -11.60
N SER A 224 2.40 -17.41 -10.67
CA SER A 224 2.37 -16.80 -9.34
C SER A 224 3.65 -17.14 -8.58
N ILE A 225 4.40 -16.12 -8.17
CA ILE A 225 5.52 -16.31 -7.25
C ILE A 225 4.93 -16.44 -5.85
N LEU A 226 5.00 -17.62 -5.26
CA LEU A 226 4.57 -17.88 -3.89
C LEU A 226 5.80 -17.94 -2.97
N CYS A 227 5.73 -17.24 -1.84
CA CYS A 227 6.75 -17.26 -0.82
C CYS A 227 6.14 -17.37 0.58
N HIS A 228 6.90 -17.94 1.51
CA HIS A 228 6.69 -17.76 2.93
C HIS A 228 7.37 -16.47 3.39
N TYR A 229 6.83 -15.83 4.42
CA TYR A 229 7.48 -14.70 5.07
C TYR A 229 7.62 -14.90 6.58
N LYS A 230 8.72 -14.37 7.13
CA LYS A 230 8.96 -14.24 8.57
C LYS A 230 9.24 -12.79 8.89
N LEU A 231 8.37 -12.20 9.70
CA LEU A 231 8.58 -10.86 10.25
C LEU A 231 9.40 -10.98 11.53
N THR A 232 10.51 -10.26 11.58
CA THR A 232 11.29 -10.07 12.81
C THR A 232 11.29 -8.58 13.14
N GLU A 233 11.77 -8.19 14.32
CA GLU A 233 11.78 -6.77 14.68
C GLU A 233 12.53 -5.89 13.67
N ARG A 234 13.58 -6.41 13.03
CA ARG A 234 14.48 -5.62 12.16
C ARG A 234 14.50 -6.04 10.71
N ASN A 235 13.92 -7.20 10.37
CA ASN A 235 14.01 -7.76 9.03
C ASN A 235 12.69 -8.37 8.58
N ILE A 236 12.44 -8.20 7.29
CA ILE A 236 11.43 -8.91 6.52
C ILE A 236 12.18 -9.97 5.72
N ASN A 237 11.99 -11.23 6.09
CA ASN A 237 12.55 -12.38 5.38
C ASN A 237 11.45 -13.02 4.54
N VAL A 238 11.71 -13.14 3.24
CA VAL A 238 10.84 -13.84 2.29
C VAL A 238 11.66 -14.96 1.67
N PHE A 239 11.06 -16.14 1.52
CA PHE A 239 11.74 -17.32 1.00
C PHE A 239 10.74 -18.28 0.32
N PRO A 240 11.19 -19.10 -0.65
CA PRO A 240 10.32 -20.09 -1.30
C PRO A 240 9.73 -21.11 -0.31
N PRO A 241 8.53 -21.64 -0.56
CA PRO A 241 7.96 -22.73 0.22
C PRO A 241 8.90 -23.94 0.26
N GLY A 242 9.02 -24.57 1.43
CA GLY A 242 9.93 -25.70 1.66
C GLY A 242 11.38 -25.30 1.99
N TYR A 243 11.73 -24.02 1.91
CA TYR A 243 13.02 -23.52 2.37
C TYR A 243 12.94 -23.19 3.88
N VAL A 244 13.26 -24.15 4.75
CA VAL A 244 13.36 -23.91 6.20
C VAL A 244 14.79 -23.48 6.53
N LYS A 245 14.96 -22.31 7.14
CA LYS A 245 16.24 -21.83 7.67
C LYS A 245 16.22 -21.81 9.18
#